data_AF-A0A520FJR1-F1
#
_entry.id   AF-A0A520FJR1-F1
#
_cell.length_a   1.000
_cell.length_b   1.000
_cell.length_c   1.000
_cell.angle_alpha   90.00
_cell.angle_beta   90.00
_cell.angle_gamma   90.00
#
_symmetry.space_group_name_H-M   'P 1'
#
loop_
_entity.id
_entity.type
_entity.pdbx_description
1 polymer ?
#
loop_
_entity_poly.entity_id
_entity_poly.type
_entity_poly.pdbx_seq_one_letter_code
_entity_poly.pdbx_strand_id
1 'polypeptide(L)'
;LFDDYRKAGGAVADIDDLRRNPGGEALNAYLHRLAATRDPFGLLGAIYIIEGTGQRIVPALLPLLKAALQLPPEVFRFLEYHGQNDENHLARWLTAVDMVMALDTEGRAAQQIIATARHTAALYLMQFQHVTEGQSR
;
A
#
# COMPACT_ATOMS: atom_id res chain seq x y z
N LEU A 1 -5.30 7.20 10.01
CA LEU A 1 -5.50 7.57 8.59
C LEU A 1 -6.63 8.58 8.41
N PHE A 2 -7.90 8.23 8.64
CA PHE A 2 -9.00 9.21 8.45
C PHE A 2 -8.91 10.40 9.43
N ASP A 3 -8.51 10.15 10.67
CA ASP A 3 -8.22 11.21 11.65
C ASP A 3 -7.07 12.13 11.18
N ASP A 4 -5.96 11.55 10.71
CA ASP A 4 -4.84 12.27 10.10
C ASP A 4 -5.30 13.14 8.92
N TYR A 5 -6.16 12.61 8.03
CA TYR A 5 -6.75 13.34 6.91
C TYR A 5 -7.53 14.58 7.38
N ARG A 6 -8.39 14.44 8.39
CA ARG A 6 -9.17 15.57 8.95
C ARG A 6 -8.25 16.62 9.57
N LYS A 7 -7.24 16.18 10.33
CA LYS A 7 -6.26 17.06 10.97
C LYS A 7 -5.35 17.78 9.97
N ALA A 8 -5.12 17.18 8.80
CA ALA A 8 -4.43 17.79 7.68
C ALA A 8 -5.29 18.81 6.89
N GLY A 9 -6.54 19.07 7.30
CA GLY A 9 -7.45 20.00 6.64
C GLY A 9 -8.46 19.35 5.69
N GLY A 10 -8.61 18.03 5.74
CA GLY A 10 -9.64 17.30 4.98
C GLY A 10 -11.06 17.81 5.29
N ALA A 11 -11.79 18.20 4.25
CA ALA A 11 -13.13 18.80 4.36
C ALA A 11 -14.26 17.77 4.50
N VAL A 12 -13.99 16.49 4.18
CA VAL A 12 -15.01 15.44 4.21
C VAL A 12 -15.27 14.99 5.64
N ALA A 13 -16.53 15.03 6.05
CA ALA A 13 -16.95 14.76 7.42
C ALA A 13 -17.09 13.26 7.74
N ASP A 14 -17.47 12.45 6.75
CA ASP A 14 -17.66 11.01 6.84
C ASP A 14 -16.70 10.27 5.89
N ILE A 15 -16.10 9.19 6.35
CA ILE A 15 -15.18 8.39 5.54
C ILE A 15 -15.88 7.79 4.31
N ASP A 16 -17.18 7.50 4.41
CA ASP A 16 -17.96 6.89 3.32
C ASP A 16 -18.21 7.86 2.15
N ASP A 17 -18.05 9.17 2.38
CA ASP A 17 -18.13 10.20 1.35
C ASP A 17 -16.81 10.36 0.57
N LEU A 18 -15.72 9.76 1.02
CA LEU A 18 -14.45 9.77 0.30
C LEU A 18 -14.52 8.90 -0.95
N ARG A 19 -13.92 9.39 -2.04
CA ARG A 19 -13.84 8.67 -3.31
C ARG A 19 -12.39 8.33 -3.63
N ARG A 20 -12.15 7.10 -4.07
CA ARG A 20 -10.83 6.76 -4.63
C ARG A 20 -10.71 7.41 -6.01
N ASN A 21 -9.48 7.77 -6.37
CA ASN A 21 -9.18 8.10 -7.76
C ASN A 21 -9.23 6.83 -8.63
N PRO A 22 -9.25 6.93 -9.97
CA PRO A 22 -9.36 5.75 -10.84
C PRO A 22 -8.28 4.69 -10.60
N GLY A 23 -7.04 5.10 -10.28
CA GLY A 23 -5.97 4.17 -9.93
C GLY A 23 -6.24 3.42 -8.61
N GLY A 24 -6.79 4.11 -7.61
CA GLY A 24 -7.24 3.50 -6.36
C GLY A 24 -8.42 2.55 -6.54
N GLU A 25 -9.39 2.87 -7.41
CA GLU A 25 -10.47 1.93 -7.76
C GLU A 25 -9.94 0.70 -8.49
N ALA A 26 -9.01 0.88 -9.44
CA ALA A 26 -8.39 -0.22 -10.17
C ALA A 26 -7.61 -1.15 -9.24
N LEU A 27 -6.82 -0.59 -8.32
CA LEU A 27 -6.12 -1.36 -7.28
C LEU A 27 -7.10 -2.13 -6.40
N ASN A 28 -8.14 -1.45 -5.89
CA ASN A 28 -9.15 -2.08 -5.04
C ASN A 28 -9.81 -3.27 -5.73
N ALA A 29 -10.30 -3.08 -6.96
CA ALA A 29 -10.94 -4.14 -7.74
C ALA A 29 -9.99 -5.31 -8.04
N TYR A 30 -8.72 -5.01 -8.37
CA TYR A 30 -7.70 -6.02 -8.64
C TYR A 30 -7.43 -6.90 -7.41
N LEU A 31 -7.20 -6.29 -6.25
CA LEU A 31 -6.91 -7.02 -5.01
C LEU A 31 -8.12 -7.82 -4.52
N HIS A 32 -9.33 -7.26 -4.58
CA HIS A 32 -10.56 -8.00 -4.24
C HIS A 32 -10.77 -9.21 -5.14
N ARG A 33 -10.49 -9.09 -6.44
CA ARG A 33 -10.59 -10.23 -7.36
C ARG A 33 -9.57 -11.31 -7.05
N LEU A 34 -8.33 -10.95 -6.70
CA LEU A 34 -7.32 -11.93 -6.29
C LEU A 34 -7.73 -12.64 -4.99
N ALA A 35 -8.22 -11.88 -4.01
CA ALA A 35 -8.67 -12.40 -2.71
C ALA A 35 -9.85 -13.37 -2.83
N ALA A 36 -10.67 -13.23 -3.88
CA ALA A 36 -11.79 -14.12 -4.15
C ALA A 36 -11.39 -15.45 -4.82
N THR A 37 -10.11 -15.65 -5.16
CA THR A 37 -9.65 -16.94 -5.70
C THR A 37 -9.44 -17.97 -4.59
N ARG A 38 -9.49 -19.26 -4.94
CA ARG A 38 -9.34 -20.36 -3.97
C ARG A 38 -8.00 -20.31 -3.23
N ASP A 39 -6.93 -20.05 -3.98
CA ASP A 39 -5.55 -20.03 -3.50
C ASP A 39 -4.92 -18.67 -3.85
N PRO A 40 -5.14 -17.62 -3.03
CA PRO A 40 -4.81 -16.25 -3.38
C PRO A 40 -3.32 -15.92 -3.14
N PHE A 41 -2.40 -16.83 -3.47
CA PHE A 41 -0.96 -16.68 -3.21
C PHE A 41 -0.37 -15.41 -3.83
N GLY A 42 -0.91 -14.97 -4.97
CA GLY A 42 -0.54 -13.70 -5.59
C GLY A 42 -0.60 -12.50 -4.64
N LEU A 43 -1.51 -12.48 -3.64
CA LEU A 43 -1.61 -11.39 -2.67
C LEU A 43 -0.33 -11.18 -1.86
N LEU A 44 0.52 -12.20 -1.68
CA LEU A 44 1.83 -12.01 -1.06
C LEU A 44 2.70 -11.04 -1.87
N GLY A 45 2.55 -11.00 -3.20
CA GLY A 45 3.21 -10.02 -4.05
C GLY A 45 2.69 -8.59 -3.85
N ALA A 46 1.38 -8.44 -3.66
CA ALA A 46 0.77 -7.14 -3.34
C ALA A 46 1.25 -6.63 -1.98
N ILE A 47 1.22 -7.48 -0.95
CA ILE A 47 1.69 -7.16 0.41
C ILE A 47 3.16 -6.72 0.38
N TYR A 48 4.01 -7.41 -0.37
CA TYR A 48 5.42 -7.01 -0.51
C TYR A 48 5.57 -5.59 -1.05
N ILE A 49 4.76 -5.18 -2.04
CA ILE A 49 4.78 -3.80 -2.53
C ILE A 49 4.24 -2.83 -1.50
N ILE A 50 3.09 -3.12 -0.89
CA ILE A 50 2.39 -2.21 0.02
C ILE A 50 3.24 -1.97 1.28
N GLU A 51 3.58 -3.05 1.99
CA GLU A 51 4.30 -2.98 3.27
C GLU A 51 5.81 -2.78 3.07
N GLY A 52 6.41 -3.50 2.11
CA GLY A 52 7.86 -3.43 1.88
C GLY A 52 8.32 -2.09 1.31
N THR A 53 7.45 -1.38 0.57
CA THR A 53 7.77 -0.02 0.11
C THR A 53 7.61 1.00 1.24
N GLY A 54 6.56 0.85 2.06
CA GLY A 54 6.34 1.67 3.26
C GLY A 54 7.55 1.65 4.18
N GLN A 55 7.98 0.45 4.57
CA GLN A 55 9.13 0.23 5.45
C GLN A 55 10.40 0.93 4.95
N ARG A 56 10.66 0.87 3.63
CA ARG A 56 11.90 1.36 3.04
C ARG A 56 11.91 2.88 2.86
N ILE A 57 10.76 3.46 2.50
CA ILE A 57 10.68 4.88 2.11
C ILE A 57 10.33 5.76 3.32
N VAL A 58 9.41 5.34 4.18
CA VAL A 58 8.88 6.18 5.25
C VAL A 58 9.96 6.71 6.21
N PRO A 59 10.97 5.94 6.66
CA PRO A 59 12.01 6.46 7.54
C PRO A 59 12.80 7.64 6.95
N ALA A 60 13.01 7.65 5.64
CA ALA A 60 13.69 8.74 4.94
C ALA A 60 12.74 9.87 4.54
N LEU A 61 11.50 9.54 4.15
CA LEU A 61 10.52 10.50 3.65
C LEU A 61 9.85 11.31 4.77
N LEU A 62 9.53 10.69 5.89
CA LEU A 62 8.77 11.31 6.97
C LEU A 62 9.45 12.58 7.54
N PRO A 63 10.77 12.58 7.82
CA PRO A 63 11.46 13.81 8.24
C PRO A 63 11.36 14.93 7.20
N LEU A 64 11.43 14.60 5.91
CA LEU A 64 11.31 15.57 4.82
C LEU A 64 9.91 16.16 4.76
N LEU A 65 8.86 15.34 4.90
CA LEU A 65 7.47 15.80 4.94
C LEU A 65 7.22 16.74 6.12
N LYS A 66 7.72 16.40 7.31
CA LYS A 66 7.60 17.26 8.51
C LYS A 66 8.27 18.62 8.30
N ALA A 67 9.47 18.63 7.71
CA ALA A 67 10.21 19.86 7.43
C ALA A 67 9.52 20.73 6.37
N ALA A 68 8.96 20.10 5.32
CA ALA A 68 8.35 20.81 4.20
C ALA A 68 6.96 21.37 4.50
N LEU A 69 6.11 20.61 5.21
CA LEU A 69 4.70 20.94 5.38
C LEU A 69 4.40 21.76 6.64
N GLN A 70 5.28 21.73 7.64
CA GLN A 70 5.11 22.44 8.92
C GLN A 70 3.74 22.20 9.60
N LEU A 71 3.15 21.01 9.38
CA LEU A 71 1.89 20.60 9.97
C LEU A 71 2.10 20.00 11.38
N PRO A 72 1.07 20.00 12.24
CA PRO A 72 1.15 19.37 13.56
C PRO A 72 1.51 17.88 13.48
N PRO A 73 2.28 17.32 14.44
CA PRO A 73 2.68 15.91 14.41
C PRO A 73 1.51 14.93 14.29
N GLU A 74 0.32 15.28 14.81
CA GLU A 74 -0.85 14.41 14.73
C GLU A 74 -1.33 14.08 13.31
N VAL A 75 -0.92 14.84 12.28
CA VAL A 75 -1.26 14.54 10.88
C VAL A 75 -0.41 13.42 10.29
N PHE A 76 0.66 13.00 10.97
CA PHE A 76 1.61 12.02 10.48
C PHE A 76 1.55 10.67 11.22
N ARG A 77 0.59 10.49 12.13
CA ARG A 77 0.50 9.30 13.00
C ARG A 77 0.47 8.00 12.22
N PHE A 78 -0.27 7.97 11.11
CA PHE A 78 -0.35 6.81 10.24
C PHE A 78 1.01 6.47 9.61
N LEU A 79 1.71 7.48 9.08
CA LEU A 79 3.05 7.28 8.51
C LEU A 79 4.05 6.86 9.60
N GLU A 80 4.01 7.47 10.78
CA GLU A 80 4.85 7.07 11.92
C GLU A 80 4.60 5.62 12.35
N TYR A 81 3.33 5.25 12.48
CA TYR A 81 2.94 3.90 12.87
C TYR A 81 3.44 2.85 11.88
N HIS A 82 3.27 3.08 10.58
CA HIS A 82 3.74 2.14 9.56
C HIS A 82 5.28 2.12 9.51
N GLY A 83 5.93 3.28 9.49
CA GLY A 83 7.40 3.34 9.48
C GLY A 83 8.09 2.60 10.63
N GLN A 84 7.45 2.47 11.80
CA GLN A 84 8.00 1.76 12.96
C GLN A 84 7.60 0.29 13.04
N ASN A 85 6.41 -0.11 12.55
CA ASN A 85 5.90 -1.47 12.74
C ASN A 85 6.21 -2.43 11.57
N ASP A 86 6.62 -1.91 10.41
CA ASP A 86 6.72 -2.70 9.18
C ASP A 86 7.76 -3.85 9.22
N GLU A 87 8.77 -3.80 10.10
CA GLU A 87 9.75 -4.90 10.27
C GLU A 87 9.10 -6.22 10.70
N ASN A 88 8.19 -6.15 11.69
CA ASN A 88 7.46 -7.32 12.17
C ASN A 88 6.48 -7.86 11.11
N HIS A 89 5.94 -6.97 10.29
CA HIS A 89 5.05 -7.34 9.19
C HIS A 89 5.82 -8.09 8.10
N LEU A 90 7.02 -7.63 7.73
CA LEU A 90 7.81 -8.29 6.68
C LEU A 90 8.35 -9.66 7.12
N ALA A 91 8.69 -9.83 8.40
CA ALA A 91 9.06 -11.14 8.94
C ALA A 91 7.93 -12.18 8.85
N ARG A 92 6.69 -11.77 9.19
CA ARG A 92 5.49 -12.61 9.04
C ARG A 92 5.18 -12.91 7.58
N TRP A 93 5.33 -11.92 6.71
CA TRP A 93 5.20 -12.09 5.27
C TRP A 93 6.21 -13.12 4.74
N LEU A 94 7.47 -13.04 5.14
CA LEU A 94 8.51 -13.98 4.71
C LEU A 94 8.18 -15.40 5.13
N THR A 95 7.70 -15.57 6.37
CA THR A 95 7.22 -16.87 6.86
C THR A 95 6.09 -17.43 5.99
N ALA A 96 5.14 -16.59 5.58
CA ALA A 96 4.05 -17.02 4.69
C ALA A 96 4.56 -17.39 3.28
N VAL A 97 5.54 -16.65 2.76
CA VAL A 97 6.20 -17.00 1.48
C VAL A 97 6.90 -18.35 1.60
N ASP A 98 7.67 -18.59 2.66
CA ASP A 98 8.36 -19.86 2.88
C ASP A 98 7.39 -21.05 2.92
N MET A 99 6.25 -20.89 3.61
CA MET A 99 5.19 -21.90 3.64
C MET A 99 4.62 -22.20 2.24
N VAL A 100 4.40 -21.17 1.43
CA VAL A 100 3.90 -21.34 0.05
C VAL A 100 4.96 -22.00 -0.82
N MET A 101 6.22 -21.57 -0.74
CA MET A 101 7.32 -22.14 -1.52
C MET A 101 7.58 -23.61 -1.17
N ALA A 102 7.38 -24.02 0.08
CA ALA A 102 7.47 -25.42 0.48
C ALA A 102 6.43 -26.32 -0.22
N LEU A 103 5.32 -25.75 -0.70
CA LEU A 103 4.23 -26.46 -1.37
C LEU A 103 4.19 -26.23 -2.89
N ASP A 104 4.93 -25.25 -3.42
CA ASP A 104 4.89 -24.84 -4.83
C ASP A 104 5.83 -25.68 -5.71
N THR A 105 5.50 -26.96 -5.89
CA THR A 105 6.33 -27.90 -6.66
C THR A 105 6.46 -27.55 -8.15
N GLU A 106 5.54 -26.75 -8.69
CA GLU A 106 5.48 -26.38 -10.11
C GLU A 106 5.90 -24.92 -10.37
N GLY A 107 6.24 -24.14 -9.32
CA GLY A 107 6.63 -22.74 -9.45
C GLY A 107 5.49 -21.78 -9.84
N ARG A 108 4.23 -22.23 -9.74
CA ARG A 108 3.07 -21.42 -10.14
C ARG A 108 2.79 -20.31 -9.13
N ALA A 109 2.92 -20.59 -7.83
CA ALA A 109 2.70 -19.58 -6.80
C ALA A 109 3.77 -18.50 -6.86
N ALA A 110 5.04 -18.88 -7.06
CA ALA A 110 6.15 -17.93 -7.22
C ALA A 110 5.90 -16.95 -8.38
N GLN A 111 5.45 -17.46 -9.53
CA GLN A 111 5.11 -16.63 -10.69
C GLN A 111 3.93 -15.68 -10.39
N GLN A 112 2.89 -16.16 -9.71
CA GLN A 112 1.74 -15.34 -9.31
C GLN A 112 2.13 -14.21 -8.35
N ILE A 113 3.00 -14.48 -7.39
CA ILE A 113 3.53 -13.50 -6.44
C ILE A 113 4.29 -12.41 -7.20
N ILE A 114 5.23 -12.78 -8.07
CA ILE A 114 6.03 -11.82 -8.84
C ILE A 114 5.15 -11.00 -9.78
N ALA A 115 4.23 -11.63 -10.50
CA ALA A 115 3.31 -10.94 -11.40
C ALA A 115 2.43 -9.95 -10.64
N THR A 116 1.90 -10.37 -9.49
CA THR A 116 1.04 -9.51 -8.66
C THR A 116 1.81 -8.32 -8.07
N ALA A 117 3.06 -8.51 -7.66
CA ALA A 117 3.92 -7.41 -7.21
C ALA A 117 4.09 -6.37 -8.33
N ARG A 118 4.41 -6.82 -9.57
CA ARG A 118 4.55 -5.93 -10.73
C ARG A 118 3.26 -5.17 -11.03
N HIS A 119 2.12 -5.85 -11.04
CA HIS A 119 0.83 -5.20 -11.27
C HIS A 119 0.49 -4.20 -10.16
N THR A 120 0.73 -4.55 -8.90
CA THR A 120 0.46 -3.66 -7.75
C THR A 120 1.31 -2.39 -7.85
N ALA A 121 2.59 -2.50 -8.20
CA ALA A 121 3.45 -1.35 -8.42
C ALA A 121 2.98 -0.47 -9.58
N ALA A 122 2.52 -1.06 -10.69
CA ALA A 122 1.96 -0.31 -11.81
C ALA A 122 0.66 0.43 -11.44
N LEU A 123 -0.21 -0.20 -10.63
CA LEU A 123 -1.44 0.41 -10.14
C LEU A 123 -1.17 1.55 -9.14
N TYR A 124 -0.15 1.42 -8.30
CA TYR A 124 0.36 2.50 -7.46
C TYR A 124 0.82 3.70 -8.31
N LEU A 125 1.58 3.44 -9.38
CA LEU A 125 2.03 4.49 -10.29
C LEU A 125 0.82 5.21 -10.93
N MET A 126 -0.18 4.47 -11.38
CA MET A 126 -1.43 5.04 -11.91
C MET A 126 -2.16 5.89 -10.85
N GLN A 127 -2.19 5.43 -9.59
CA GLN A 127 -2.77 6.20 -8.49
C GLN A 127 -2.04 7.54 -8.30
N PHE A 128 -0.70 7.55 -8.35
CA PHE A 128 0.11 8.78 -8.27
C PHE A 128 -0.12 9.71 -9.46
N GLN A 129 -0.18 9.16 -10.68
CA GLN A 129 -0.44 9.95 -11.90
C GLN A 129 -1.76 10.72 -11.80
N HIS A 130 -2.83 10.08 -11.30
CA HIS A 130 -4.11 10.76 -11.10
C HIS A 130 -4.09 11.83 -10.01
N VAL A 131 -3.16 11.78 -9.05
CA VAL A 131 -2.95 12.86 -8.07
C VAL A 131 -2.25 14.04 -8.73
N THR A 132 -1.20 13.79 -9.54
CA THR A 132 -0.42 14.86 -10.17
C THR A 132 -1.13 15.53 -11.34
N GLU A 133 -1.88 14.77 -12.14
CA GLU A 133 -2.64 15.30 -13.28
C GLU A 133 -3.88 16.08 -12.83
N GLY A 134 -4.49 15.68 -11.71
CA GLY A 134 -5.62 16.39 -11.10
C GLY A 134 -5.27 17.79 -10.60
N GLN A 135 -3.98 18.10 -10.40
CA GLN A 135 -3.50 19.43 -10.02
C GLN A 135 -3.17 20.34 -11.22
N SER A 136 -3.24 19.81 -12.44
CA SER A 136 -2.93 20.54 -13.69
C SER A 136 -4.20 21.07 -14.40
N ARG A 137 -5.35 21.07 -13.74
CA ARG A 137 -6.62 21.66 -14.20
C ARG A 137 -7.13 22.64 -13.16
#